data_AF-A0A1M4YVJ7-F1
#
_entry.id   AF-A0A1M4YVJ7-F1
#
_cell.length_a   1.000
_cell.length_b   1.000
_cell.length_c   1.000
_cell.angle_alpha   90.00
_cell.angle_beta   90.00
_cell.angle_gamma   90.00
#
_symmetry.space_group_name_H-M   'P 1'
#
loop_
_entity.id
_entity.type
_entity.pdbx_description
1 polymer ?
#
loop_
_entity_poly.entity_id
_entity_poly.type
_entity_poly.pdbx_seq_one_letter_code
_entity_poly.pdbx_strand_id
1 'polypeptide(L)'
;EFNIYDENIKFLYLNGVIDNCEGICCVKVPLYYKALYARFKPEINGEKTYMATIKDTIKPYLKEDGTLDLNKLMKRYIRYIKERGAVMFKGRNYYEGVYQYNLDQFLSLYVEAVDGKVYPETQVGGGRIDLLINIHNQEYLIEVKANITGNDYEKSKKQIKEYIKRKGLKEGWLVIYSDTIKDFEYITEEENGIKLHIWFIKTNFECPSKIK
;
A
#
# COMPACT_ATOMS: atom_id res chain seq x y z
N GLU A 1 -19.21 -7.97 0.93
CA GLU A 1 -20.09 -7.18 1.82
C GLU A 1 -20.36 -7.97 3.08
N PHE A 2 -20.55 -7.28 4.21
CA PHE A 2 -20.88 -7.92 5.49
C PHE A 2 -22.33 -8.39 5.48
N ASN A 3 -22.54 -9.70 5.69
CA ASN A 3 -23.86 -10.29 5.83
C ASN A 3 -23.87 -11.28 6.99
N ILE A 4 -24.53 -10.94 8.10
CA ILE A 4 -24.59 -11.79 9.29
C ILE A 4 -25.34 -13.11 9.08
N TYR A 5 -26.07 -13.26 7.96
CA TYR A 5 -26.76 -14.49 7.60
C TYR A 5 -25.90 -15.43 6.73
N ASP A 6 -24.77 -14.96 6.20
CA ASP A 6 -23.78 -15.86 5.58
C ASP A 6 -23.09 -16.68 6.67
N GLU A 7 -23.04 -18.01 6.51
CA GLU A 7 -22.54 -18.92 7.55
C GLU A 7 -21.07 -18.66 7.92
N ASN A 8 -20.23 -18.32 6.94
CA ASN A 8 -18.81 -18.05 7.18
C ASN A 8 -18.63 -16.70 7.89
N ILE A 9 -19.33 -15.66 7.42
CA ILE A 9 -19.28 -14.32 8.04
C ILE A 9 -19.81 -14.41 9.47
N LYS A 10 -20.94 -15.09 9.69
CA LYS A 10 -21.52 -15.30 11.00
C LYS A 10 -20.55 -16.01 11.94
N PHE A 11 -19.94 -17.10 11.49
CA PHE A 11 -18.96 -17.83 12.29
C PHE A 11 -17.78 -16.93 12.69
N LEU A 12 -17.16 -16.25 11.73
CA LEU A 12 -16.01 -15.37 11.99
C LEU A 12 -16.37 -14.18 12.89
N TYR A 13 -17.56 -13.59 12.71
CA TYR A 13 -18.06 -12.48 13.51
C TYR A 13 -18.32 -12.90 14.96
N LEU A 14 -19.04 -14.00 15.17
CA LEU A 14 -19.34 -14.52 16.52
C LEU A 14 -18.09 -14.94 17.29
N ASN A 15 -17.02 -15.35 16.58
CA ASN A 15 -15.72 -15.65 17.18
C ASN A 15 -14.79 -14.43 17.28
N GLY A 16 -15.27 -13.22 16.96
CA GLY A 16 -14.51 -11.98 17.09
C GLY A 16 -13.33 -11.84 16.11
N VAL A 17 -13.30 -12.62 15.03
CA VAL A 17 -12.24 -12.57 14.01
C VAL A 17 -12.46 -11.39 13.07
N ILE A 18 -13.71 -11.14 12.68
CA ILE A 18 -14.11 -10.02 11.83
C ILE A 18 -15.19 -9.18 12.51
N ASP A 19 -15.35 -7.94 12.05
CA ASP A 19 -16.40 -7.01 12.46
C ASP A 19 -17.06 -6.37 11.23
N ASN A 20 -18.16 -5.66 11.43
CA ASN A 20 -18.81 -4.82 10.43
C ASN A 20 -18.19 -3.41 10.46
N CYS A 21 -17.36 -3.11 9.47
CA CYS A 21 -16.87 -1.77 9.20
C CYS A 21 -17.67 -1.19 8.02
N GLU A 22 -18.75 -0.46 8.32
CA GLU A 22 -19.56 0.26 7.33
C GLU A 22 -20.08 -0.62 6.19
N GLY A 23 -20.54 -1.83 6.51
CA GLY A 23 -21.07 -2.80 5.55
C GLY A 23 -20.02 -3.70 4.92
N ILE A 24 -18.75 -3.62 5.36
CA ILE A 24 -17.65 -4.45 4.87
C ILE A 24 -17.05 -5.25 6.03
N CYS A 25 -16.71 -6.52 5.79
CA CYS A 25 -15.99 -7.34 6.77
C CYS A 25 -14.58 -6.78 6.99
N CYS A 26 -14.21 -6.51 8.24
CA CYS A 26 -12.89 -6.02 8.61
C CYS A 26 -12.32 -6.80 9.79
N VAL A 27 -10.99 -6.94 9.86
CA VAL A 27 -10.31 -7.57 11.00
C VAL A 27 -9.86 -6.46 11.97
N LYS A 28 -10.69 -6.15 12.97
CA LYS A 28 -10.37 -5.06 13.92
C LYS A 28 -9.23 -5.39 14.87
N VAL A 29 -9.07 -6.67 15.23
CA VAL A 29 -8.02 -7.11 16.14
C VAL A 29 -6.67 -7.09 15.41
N PRO A 30 -5.71 -6.23 15.82
CA PRO A 30 -4.45 -6.05 15.09
C PRO A 30 -3.63 -7.34 15.01
N LEU A 31 -3.67 -8.15 16.07
CA LEU A 31 -2.96 -9.43 16.12
C LEU A 31 -3.47 -10.41 15.07
N TYR A 32 -4.79 -10.50 14.88
CA TYR A 32 -5.40 -11.39 13.89
C TYR A 32 -5.07 -10.95 12.48
N TYR A 33 -5.14 -9.64 12.22
CA TYR A 33 -4.74 -9.08 10.94
C TYR A 33 -3.29 -9.47 10.63
N LYS A 34 -2.35 -9.23 11.56
CA LYS A 34 -0.94 -9.56 11.37
C LYS A 34 -0.70 -11.05 11.15
N ALA A 35 -1.43 -11.92 11.87
CA ALA A 35 -1.32 -13.36 11.70
C ALA A 35 -1.81 -13.82 10.31
N LEU A 36 -2.97 -13.34 9.86
CA LEU A 36 -3.50 -13.63 8.52
C LEU A 36 -2.56 -13.09 7.45
N TYR A 37 -2.12 -11.84 7.59
CA TYR A 37 -1.19 -11.18 6.68
C TYR A 37 0.11 -11.98 6.53
N ALA A 38 0.74 -12.37 7.64
CA ALA A 38 1.97 -13.16 7.63
C ALA A 38 1.77 -14.57 7.05
N ARG A 39 0.63 -15.21 7.33
CA ARG A 39 0.32 -16.56 6.83
C ARG A 39 0.16 -16.59 5.32
N PHE A 40 -0.49 -15.58 4.75
CA PHE A 40 -0.76 -15.48 3.32
C PHE A 40 0.34 -14.75 2.54
N LYS A 41 1.26 -14.03 3.21
CA LYS A 41 2.38 -13.32 2.55
C LYS A 41 3.22 -14.22 1.62
N PRO A 42 3.62 -15.44 2.00
CA PRO A 42 4.42 -16.31 1.15
C PRO A 42 3.64 -17.04 0.03
N GLU A 43 2.35 -17.32 0.25
CA GLU A 43 1.54 -18.18 -0.64
C GLU A 43 1.13 -17.49 -1.96
N ILE A 44 1.18 -16.16 -2.01
CA ILE A 44 0.78 -15.34 -3.18
C ILE A 44 2.00 -14.83 -3.98
N ASN A 45 3.23 -15.21 -3.60
CA ASN A 45 4.50 -14.67 -4.13
C ASN A 45 4.87 -15.11 -5.57
N GLY A 46 3.90 -15.57 -6.37
CA GLY A 46 4.10 -15.87 -7.80
C GLY A 46 4.45 -14.64 -8.66
N GLU A 47 4.38 -13.43 -8.08
CA GLU A 47 4.69 -12.16 -8.73
C GLU A 47 6.17 -11.74 -8.64
N LYS A 48 6.99 -12.39 -7.80
CA LYS A 48 8.36 -11.95 -7.50
C LYS A 48 9.21 -11.70 -8.76
N THR A 49 9.12 -12.61 -9.73
CA THR A 49 9.86 -12.56 -11.00
C THR A 49 9.45 -11.40 -11.90
N TYR A 50 8.24 -10.87 -11.71
CA TYR A 50 7.76 -9.67 -12.40
C TYR A 50 8.09 -8.39 -11.63
N MET A 51 8.10 -8.45 -10.30
CA MET A 51 8.49 -7.30 -9.46
C MET A 51 9.95 -6.94 -9.67
N ALA A 52 10.83 -7.95 -9.76
CA ALA A 52 12.25 -7.76 -10.02
C ALA A 52 12.87 -8.92 -10.82
N THR A 53 13.76 -8.55 -11.74
CA THR A 53 14.60 -9.48 -12.49
C THR A 53 15.95 -9.69 -11.80
N ILE A 54 16.75 -10.66 -12.25
CA ILE A 54 18.13 -10.86 -11.75
C ILE A 54 19.04 -9.63 -11.94
N LYS A 55 18.65 -8.69 -12.81
CA LYS A 55 19.39 -7.45 -13.07
C LYS A 55 18.93 -6.29 -12.19
N ASP A 56 17.77 -6.40 -11.55
CA ASP A 56 17.27 -5.38 -10.65
C ASP A 56 18.04 -5.44 -9.32
N THR A 57 18.54 -4.29 -8.86
CA THR A 57 19.18 -4.12 -7.54
C THR A 57 18.59 -2.90 -6.85
N ILE A 58 18.79 -2.79 -5.54
CA ILE A 58 18.36 -1.62 -4.76
C ILE A 58 19.24 -0.38 -5.00
N LYS A 59 20.50 -0.55 -5.44
CA LYS A 59 21.49 0.53 -5.60
C LYS A 59 20.98 1.78 -6.36
N PRO A 60 20.24 1.66 -7.47
CA PRO A 60 19.75 2.84 -8.19
C PRO A 60 18.74 3.66 -7.39
N TYR A 61 18.14 3.12 -6.34
CA TYR A 61 17.12 3.75 -5.50
C TYR A 61 17.68 4.24 -4.17
N LEU A 62 18.99 4.19 -3.97
CA LEU A 62 19.65 4.84 -2.84
C LEU A 62 20.20 6.19 -3.29
N LYS A 63 20.11 7.18 -2.40
CA LYS A 63 20.79 8.47 -2.54
C LYS A 63 22.28 8.31 -2.16
N GLU A 64 23.08 9.34 -2.42
CA GLU A 64 24.51 9.34 -2.10
C GLU A 64 24.79 9.17 -0.61
N ASP A 65 23.89 9.65 0.25
CA ASP A 65 23.94 9.50 1.71
C ASP A 65 23.49 8.11 2.21
N GLY A 66 23.15 7.19 1.30
CA GLY A 66 22.67 5.85 1.63
C GLY A 66 21.19 5.77 2.00
N THR A 67 20.47 6.88 2.04
CA THR A 67 19.02 6.89 2.30
C THR A 67 18.24 6.45 1.06
N LEU A 68 17.02 5.93 1.25
CA LEU A 68 16.15 5.51 0.15
C LEU A 68 15.57 6.73 -0.58
N ASP A 69 15.70 6.73 -1.91
CA ASP A 69 14.90 7.54 -2.83
C ASP A 69 13.60 6.79 -3.14
N LEU A 70 12.63 6.92 -2.22
CA LEU A 70 11.34 6.23 -2.33
C LEU A 70 10.57 6.67 -3.58
N ASN A 71 10.71 7.92 -4.03
CA ASN A 71 10.03 8.38 -5.24
C ASN A 71 10.58 7.70 -6.49
N LYS A 72 11.89 7.46 -6.57
CA LYS A 72 12.49 6.69 -7.67
C LYS A 72 12.09 5.22 -7.62
N LEU A 73 11.97 4.64 -6.43
CA LEU A 73 11.45 3.28 -6.25
C LEU A 73 9.97 3.17 -6.63
N MET A 74 9.15 4.17 -6.30
CA MET A 74 7.74 4.25 -6.72
C MET A 74 7.59 4.35 -8.24
N LYS A 75 8.50 5.02 -8.95
CA LYS A 75 8.53 4.97 -10.43
C LYS A 75 8.78 3.56 -10.97
N ARG A 76 9.65 2.78 -10.33
CA ARG A 76 9.87 1.37 -10.66
C ARG A 76 8.64 0.52 -10.36
N TYR A 77 7.93 0.81 -9.27
CA TYR A 77 6.67 0.17 -8.93
C TYR A 77 5.62 0.42 -10.02
N ILE A 78 5.45 1.68 -10.46
CA ILE A 78 4.52 2.03 -11.54
C ILE A 78 4.88 1.30 -12.84
N ARG A 79 6.17 1.17 -13.17
CA ARG A 79 6.60 0.39 -14.34
C ARG A 79 6.17 -1.08 -14.23
N TYR A 80 6.39 -1.69 -13.06
CA TYR A 80 5.90 -3.04 -12.78
C TYR A 80 4.39 -3.16 -12.95
N ILE A 81 3.61 -2.22 -12.42
CA ILE A 81 2.15 -2.20 -12.59
C ILE A 81 1.76 -2.08 -14.07
N LYS A 82 2.41 -1.19 -14.84
CA LYS A 82 2.16 -1.03 -16.28
C LYS A 82 2.47 -2.30 -17.06
N GLU A 83 3.56 -2.99 -16.74
CA GLU A 83 3.97 -4.25 -17.38
C GLU A 83 3.00 -5.40 -17.08
N ARG A 84 2.47 -5.47 -15.86
CA ARG A 84 1.48 -6.49 -15.49
C ARG A 84 0.06 -6.17 -15.94
N GLY A 85 -0.24 -4.90 -16.13
CA GLY A 85 -1.53 -4.39 -16.62
C GLY A 85 -2.72 -5.01 -15.89
N ALA A 86 -3.73 -5.40 -16.67
CA ALA A 86 -4.98 -5.95 -16.14
C ALA A 86 -4.81 -7.27 -15.36
N VAL A 87 -3.70 -8.01 -15.48
CA VAL A 87 -3.56 -9.32 -14.83
C VAL A 87 -3.57 -9.20 -13.30
N MET A 88 -2.95 -8.16 -12.76
CA MET A 88 -2.87 -7.91 -11.32
C MET A 88 -4.18 -7.42 -10.71
N PHE A 89 -5.02 -6.76 -11.51
CA PHE A 89 -6.28 -6.15 -11.07
C PHE A 89 -7.49 -6.70 -11.83
N LYS A 90 -7.43 -7.97 -12.25
CA LYS A 90 -8.46 -8.66 -13.06
C LYS A 90 -9.70 -9.09 -12.27
N GLY A 91 -9.61 -9.17 -10.94
CA GLY A 91 -10.72 -9.43 -10.04
C GLY A 91 -11.69 -8.24 -9.90
N ARG A 92 -12.96 -8.56 -9.68
CA ARG A 92 -13.96 -7.54 -9.30
C ARG A 92 -13.77 -7.24 -7.80
N ASN A 93 -13.78 -5.96 -7.43
CA ASN A 93 -13.78 -5.46 -6.05
C ASN A 93 -12.50 -5.72 -5.24
N TYR A 94 -11.33 -5.30 -5.74
CA TYR A 94 -10.15 -5.24 -4.87
C TYR A 94 -10.33 -4.14 -3.83
N TYR A 95 -10.34 -4.56 -2.57
CA TYR A 95 -10.34 -3.66 -1.43
C TYR A 95 -8.94 -3.05 -1.23
N GLU A 96 -8.87 -1.92 -0.50
CA GLU A 96 -7.65 -1.21 -0.13
C GLU A 96 -6.50 -2.13 0.31
N GLY A 97 -6.82 -3.16 1.11
CA GLY A 97 -5.84 -4.14 1.61
C GLY A 97 -5.11 -4.94 0.52
N VAL A 98 -5.70 -5.15 -0.66
CA VAL A 98 -5.01 -5.84 -1.76
C VAL A 98 -3.95 -4.94 -2.38
N TYR A 99 -4.25 -3.65 -2.53
CA TYR A 99 -3.29 -2.67 -3.02
C TYR A 99 -2.15 -2.45 -2.03
N GLN A 100 -2.47 -2.32 -0.74
CA GLN A 100 -1.50 -2.25 0.35
C GLN A 100 -0.57 -3.47 0.35
N TYR A 101 -1.13 -4.68 0.27
CA TYR A 101 -0.37 -5.92 0.26
C TYR A 101 0.55 -6.04 -0.97
N ASN A 102 0.09 -5.60 -2.15
CA ASN A 102 0.94 -5.59 -3.34
C ASN A 102 2.10 -4.59 -3.22
N LEU A 103 1.83 -3.40 -2.70
CA LEU A 103 2.86 -2.39 -2.47
C LEU A 103 3.86 -2.84 -1.41
N ASP A 104 3.42 -3.44 -0.30
CA ASP A 104 4.30 -4.03 0.71
C ASP A 104 5.24 -5.07 0.10
N GLN A 105 4.71 -6.05 -0.66
CA GLN A 105 5.54 -7.08 -1.27
C GLN A 105 6.59 -6.49 -2.21
N PHE A 106 6.19 -5.54 -3.05
CA PHE A 106 7.11 -4.87 -3.96
C PHE A 106 8.20 -4.11 -3.19
N LEU A 107 7.82 -3.30 -2.19
CA LEU A 107 8.78 -2.52 -1.41
C LEU A 107 9.70 -3.43 -0.59
N SER A 108 9.15 -4.45 0.07
CA SER A 108 9.89 -5.45 0.85
C SER A 108 11.01 -6.08 0.02
N LEU A 109 10.73 -6.46 -1.23
CA LEU A 109 11.71 -7.07 -2.13
C LEU A 109 12.98 -6.23 -2.30
N TYR A 110 12.82 -4.90 -2.43
CA TYR A 110 13.94 -3.98 -2.62
C TYR A 110 14.57 -3.53 -1.30
N VAL A 111 13.74 -3.26 -0.28
CA VAL A 111 14.15 -2.74 1.03
C VAL A 111 14.93 -3.80 1.83
N GLU A 112 14.51 -5.06 1.78
CA GLU A 112 15.21 -6.16 2.47
C GLU A 112 16.64 -6.38 1.92
N ALA A 113 16.92 -5.98 0.67
CA ALA A 113 18.25 -6.09 0.07
C ALA A 113 19.30 -5.14 0.68
N VAL A 114 18.89 -4.20 1.54
CA VAL A 114 19.76 -3.29 2.31
C VAL A 114 19.46 -3.38 3.82
N ASP A 115 19.09 -4.57 4.29
CA ASP A 115 18.76 -4.86 5.70
C ASP A 115 17.65 -3.97 6.28
N GLY A 116 16.86 -3.34 5.40
CA GLY A 116 15.68 -2.58 5.77
C GLY A 116 14.48 -3.49 6.02
N LYS A 117 13.42 -2.90 6.60
CA LYS A 117 12.15 -3.59 6.84
C LYS A 117 10.96 -2.73 6.45
N VAL A 118 9.93 -3.37 5.91
CA VAL A 118 8.61 -2.78 5.69
C VAL A 118 7.66 -3.37 6.74
N TYR A 119 7.04 -2.50 7.53
CA TYR A 119 6.11 -2.88 8.59
C TYR A 119 4.69 -2.45 8.23
N PRO A 120 3.83 -3.40 7.84
CA PRO A 120 2.42 -3.10 7.62
C PRO A 120 1.70 -2.86 8.94
N GLU A 121 0.65 -2.03 8.90
CA GLU A 121 -0.26 -1.81 10.02
C GLU A 121 0.45 -1.35 11.30
N THR A 122 1.36 -0.38 11.17
CA THR A 122 2.22 0.06 12.28
C THR A 122 1.55 1.16 13.09
N GLN A 123 1.56 1.02 14.41
CA GLN A 123 0.99 2.04 15.29
C GLN A 123 1.85 3.31 15.27
N VAL A 124 1.24 4.45 14.96
CA VAL A 124 1.90 5.76 14.91
C VAL A 124 1.04 6.80 15.59
N GLY A 125 1.58 7.39 16.67
CA GLY A 125 1.00 8.57 17.31
C GLY A 125 -0.48 8.46 17.70
N GLY A 126 -0.93 7.28 18.16
CA GLY A 126 -2.33 7.04 18.54
C GLY A 126 -3.25 6.55 17.41
N GLY A 127 -2.74 6.44 16.18
CA GLY A 127 -3.40 5.78 15.07
C GLY A 127 -2.52 4.70 14.45
N ARG A 128 -2.75 4.39 13.18
CA ARG A 128 -2.01 3.37 12.45
C ARG A 128 -1.71 3.88 11.04
N ILE A 129 -0.48 3.64 10.60
CA ILE A 129 -0.04 3.87 9.22
C ILE A 129 -0.09 2.54 8.47
N ASP A 130 -0.51 2.58 7.22
CA ASP A 130 -0.64 1.37 6.40
C ASP A 130 0.71 0.69 6.18
N LEU A 131 1.77 1.43 5.83
CA LEU A 131 3.13 0.92 5.72
C LEU A 131 4.15 1.89 6.35
N LEU A 132 5.09 1.34 7.12
CA LEU A 132 6.28 2.04 7.61
C LEU A 132 7.53 1.34 7.08
N ILE A 133 8.34 2.04 6.29
CA ILE A 133 9.67 1.55 5.90
C ILE A 133 10.67 2.04 6.93
N ASN A 134 11.58 1.17 7.37
CA ASN A 134 12.74 1.53 8.17
C ASN A 134 14.02 1.01 7.51
N ILE A 135 14.96 1.90 7.21
CA ILE A 135 16.30 1.57 6.73
C ILE A 135 17.29 2.36 7.59
N HIS A 136 18.15 1.68 8.35
CA HIS A 136 19.15 2.31 9.22
C HIS A 136 18.59 3.45 10.10
N ASN A 137 17.45 3.21 10.77
CA ASN A 137 16.72 4.20 11.58
C ASN A 137 16.07 5.37 10.82
N GLN A 138 16.16 5.41 9.49
CA GLN A 138 15.37 6.34 8.69
C GLN A 138 13.99 5.74 8.39
N GLU A 139 12.94 6.43 8.85
CA GLU A 139 11.56 6.03 8.66
C GLU A 139 10.92 6.73 7.44
N TYR A 140 10.06 6.00 6.73
CA TYR A 140 9.21 6.51 5.65
C TYR A 140 7.77 6.05 5.92
N LEU A 141 6.83 7.00 5.96
CA LEU A 141 5.42 6.71 6.20
C LEU A 141 4.65 6.69 4.88
N ILE A 142 3.89 5.62 4.65
CA ILE A 142 3.06 5.47 3.46
C ILE A 142 1.64 5.14 3.88
N GLU A 143 0.69 5.98 3.47
CA GLU A 143 -0.75 5.73 3.57
C GLU A 143 -1.27 5.31 2.19
N VAL A 144 -2.11 4.29 2.15
CA VAL A 144 -2.73 3.72 0.95
C VAL A 144 -4.23 4.00 0.98
N LYS A 145 -4.79 4.40 -0.15
CA LYS A 145 -6.23 4.60 -0.34
C LYS A 145 -6.69 4.02 -1.66
N ALA A 146 -7.94 3.57 -1.73
CA ALA A 146 -8.53 3.06 -2.97
C ALA A 146 -9.91 3.66 -3.26
N ASN A 147 -10.12 4.15 -4.50
CA ASN A 147 -11.41 4.65 -5.01
C ASN A 147 -12.12 5.64 -4.07
N ILE A 148 -11.35 6.55 -3.48
CA ILE A 148 -11.82 7.51 -2.48
C ILE A 148 -12.53 8.72 -3.09
N THR A 149 -13.43 9.33 -2.32
CA THR A 149 -14.07 10.61 -2.69
C THR A 149 -13.15 11.80 -2.40
N GLY A 150 -13.52 13.00 -2.89
CA GLY A 150 -12.78 14.22 -2.57
C GLY A 150 -12.72 14.54 -1.07
N ASN A 151 -13.78 14.22 -0.31
CA ASN A 151 -13.77 14.39 1.14
C ASN A 151 -12.79 13.42 1.83
N ASP A 152 -12.71 12.19 1.36
CA ASP A 152 -11.80 11.18 1.92
C ASP A 152 -10.34 11.46 1.55
N TYR A 153 -10.11 12.08 0.38
CA TYR A 153 -8.80 12.58 0.00
C TYR A 153 -8.28 13.64 0.98
N GLU A 154 -9.07 14.66 1.29
CA GLU A 154 -8.69 15.71 2.25
C GLU A 154 -8.49 15.15 3.67
N LYS A 155 -9.35 14.21 4.11
CA LYS A 155 -9.16 13.50 5.39
C LYS A 155 -7.85 12.73 5.42
N SER A 156 -7.53 12.00 4.35
CA SER A 156 -6.30 11.19 4.26
C SER A 156 -5.05 12.07 4.28
N LYS A 157 -5.08 13.21 3.56
CA LYS A 157 -3.98 14.21 3.62
C LYS A 157 -3.78 14.75 5.03
N LYS A 158 -4.86 15.09 5.74
CA LYS A 158 -4.77 15.58 7.12
C LYS A 158 -4.19 14.51 8.04
N GLN A 159 -4.68 13.28 7.95
CA GLN A 159 -4.25 12.15 8.77
C GLN A 159 -2.75 11.88 8.62
N ILE A 160 -2.24 11.75 7.39
CA ILE A 160 -0.82 11.47 7.18
C ILE A 160 0.06 12.65 7.61
N LYS A 161 -0.36 13.90 7.39
CA LYS A 161 0.35 15.10 7.91
C LYS A 161 0.47 15.07 9.44
N GLU A 162 -0.57 14.63 10.16
CA GLU A 162 -0.50 14.45 11.61
C GLU A 162 0.50 13.37 12.01
N TYR A 163 0.55 12.24 11.30
CA TYR A 163 1.52 11.17 11.57
C TYR A 163 2.97 11.61 11.32
N ILE A 164 3.22 12.30 10.20
CA ILE A 164 4.53 12.89 9.87
C ILE A 164 4.98 13.81 11.02
N LYS A 165 4.10 14.73 11.45
CA LYS A 165 4.39 15.67 12.54
C LYS A 165 4.68 14.96 13.86
N ARG A 166 3.87 13.97 14.25
CA ARG A 166 4.04 13.22 15.52
C ARG A 166 5.33 12.40 15.55
N LYS A 167 5.80 11.93 14.40
CA LYS A 167 7.09 11.21 14.26
C LYS A 167 8.29 12.14 14.11
N GLY A 168 8.09 13.46 13.96
CA GLY A 168 9.17 14.40 13.70
C GLY A 168 9.79 14.26 12.31
N LEU A 169 9.06 13.66 11.37
CA LEU A 169 9.49 13.51 9.98
C LEU A 169 9.16 14.78 9.18
N LYS A 170 9.82 14.94 8.02
CA LYS A 170 9.59 16.08 7.12
C LYS A 170 8.74 15.73 5.90
N GLU A 171 8.62 14.44 5.60
CA GLU A 171 7.90 13.98 4.42
C GLU A 171 7.16 12.67 4.65
N GLY A 172 6.15 12.42 3.82
CA GLY A 172 5.38 11.18 3.79
C GLY A 172 4.73 10.97 2.43
N TRP A 173 4.19 9.77 2.22
CA TRP A 173 3.64 9.33 0.93
C TRP A 173 2.18 8.92 1.05
N LEU A 174 1.32 9.54 0.26
CA LEU A 174 -0.07 9.12 0.08
C LEU A 174 -0.20 8.45 -1.29
N VAL A 175 -0.58 7.18 -1.30
CA VAL A 175 -0.71 6.37 -2.53
C VAL A 175 -2.18 6.05 -2.75
N ILE A 176 -2.73 6.58 -3.84
CA ILE A 176 -4.17 6.52 -4.15
C ILE A 176 -4.36 5.67 -5.39
N TYR A 177 -4.97 4.51 -5.23
CA TYR A 177 -5.38 3.64 -6.31
C TYR A 177 -6.77 4.06 -6.79
N SER A 178 -6.95 4.26 -8.09
CA SER A 178 -8.24 4.71 -8.63
C SER A 178 -8.53 4.15 -10.01
N ASP A 179 -9.78 3.72 -10.21
CA ASP A 179 -10.32 3.29 -11.51
C ASP A 179 -10.94 4.44 -12.33
N THR A 180 -10.97 5.65 -11.76
CA THR A 180 -11.55 6.84 -12.41
C THR A 180 -10.51 7.80 -12.98
N ILE A 181 -9.22 7.62 -12.63
CA ILE A 181 -8.15 8.45 -13.18
C ILE A 181 -7.77 8.04 -14.61
N LYS A 182 -7.33 9.01 -15.42
CA LYS A 182 -6.96 8.77 -16.83
C LYS A 182 -5.65 7.99 -16.95
N ASP A 183 -4.64 8.41 -16.20
CA ASP A 183 -3.31 7.82 -16.18
C ASP A 183 -2.67 8.01 -14.79
N PHE A 184 -1.52 7.38 -14.57
CA PHE A 184 -0.74 7.56 -13.34
C PHE A 184 -0.27 9.01 -13.20
N GLU A 185 -0.35 9.53 -11.98
CA GLU A 185 0.04 10.91 -11.68
C GLU A 185 0.88 10.97 -10.40
N TYR A 186 1.80 11.93 -10.34
CA TYR A 186 2.59 12.23 -9.17
C TYR A 186 2.62 13.72 -8.94
N ILE A 187 2.16 14.13 -7.75
CA ILE A 187 2.18 15.52 -7.31
C ILE A 187 2.86 15.63 -5.94
N THR A 188 3.29 16.83 -5.63
CA THR A 188 3.81 17.17 -4.30
C THR A 188 3.07 18.36 -3.75
N GLU A 189 2.64 18.26 -2.50
CA GLU A 189 2.12 19.39 -1.73
C GLU A 189 3.10 19.68 -0.59
N GLU A 190 3.39 20.95 -0.31
CA GLU A 190 4.22 21.35 0.82
C GLU A 190 3.50 22.40 1.64
N GLU A 191 3.36 22.17 2.94
CA GLU A 191 2.66 23.06 3.85
C GLU A 191 3.30 22.97 5.24
N ASN A 192 3.61 24.11 5.86
CA ASN A 192 4.20 24.18 7.21
C ASN A 192 5.48 23.34 7.37
N GLY A 193 6.32 23.26 6.31
CA GLY A 193 7.56 22.48 6.30
C GLY A 193 7.36 20.96 6.24
N ILE A 194 6.13 20.49 6.02
CA ILE A 194 5.81 19.09 5.74
C ILE A 194 5.57 18.94 4.24
N LYS A 195 6.32 18.03 3.63
CA LYS A 195 6.18 17.67 2.22
C LYS A 195 5.41 16.36 2.06
N LEU A 196 4.31 16.41 1.33
CA LEU A 196 3.49 15.25 1.01
C LEU A 196 3.71 14.85 -0.45
N HIS A 197 4.14 13.61 -0.65
CA HIS A 197 4.26 12.98 -1.95
C HIS A 197 2.98 12.20 -2.27
N ILE A 198 2.27 12.57 -3.33
CA ILE A 198 0.97 11.96 -3.65
C ILE A 198 1.07 11.25 -4.99
N TRP A 199 0.82 9.95 -4.96
CA TRP A 199 0.89 9.08 -6.13
C TRP A 199 -0.50 8.57 -6.48
N PHE A 200 -0.99 8.90 -7.66
CA PHE A 200 -2.23 8.33 -8.20
C PHE A 200 -1.88 7.16 -9.11
N ILE A 201 -2.40 5.98 -8.77
CA ILE A 201 -2.13 4.72 -9.45
C ILE A 201 -3.41 4.25 -10.14
N LYS A 202 -3.35 4.18 -11.47
CA LYS A 202 -4.46 3.73 -12.30
C LYS A 202 -4.73 2.24 -12.07
N THR A 203 -5.99 1.85 -11.95
CA THR A 203 -6.40 0.44 -11.79
C THR A 203 -7.33 -0.09 -12.88
N ASN A 204 -7.94 0.79 -13.69
CA ASN A 204 -8.78 0.44 -14.84
C ASN A 204 -7.92 0.14 -16.09
N PHE A 205 -7.29 -1.04 -16.13
CA PHE A 205 -6.57 -1.49 -17.32
C PHE A 205 -7.51 -2.18 -18.30
N GLU A 206 -7.40 -1.84 -19.59
CA GLU A 206 -8.06 -2.59 -20.64
C GLU A 206 -7.53 -4.03 -20.66
N CYS A 207 -8.44 -5.01 -20.60
CA CYS A 207 -8.05 -6.39 -20.84
C CYS A 207 -7.77 -6.54 -22.33
N PRO A 208 -6.57 -6.99 -22.75
CA PRO A 208 -6.41 -7.41 -24.13
C PRO A 208 -7.43 -8.52 -24.39
N SER A 209 -8.28 -8.30 -25.40
CA SER A 209 -9.25 -9.28 -25.88
C SER A 209 -8.55 -10.63 -25.97
N LYS A 210 -9.13 -11.67 -25.36
CA LYS A 210 -8.66 -13.04 -25.60
C LYS A 210 -8.62 -13.21 -27.12
N ILE A 211 -7.42 -13.35 -27.69
CA ILE A 211 -7.29 -13.82 -29.06
C ILE A 211 -8.02 -15.17 -29.05
N LYS A 212 -9.13 -15.23 -29.78
CA LYS A 212 -9.94 -16.44 -29.94
C LYS A 212 -9.14 -17.53 -30.61
#